data_AF-A0A1H8DDM7-F1
#
_entry.id   AF-A0A1H8DDM7-F1
#
_cell.length_a   1.000
_cell.length_b   1.000
_cell.length_c   1.000
_cell.angle_alpha   90.00
_cell.angle_beta   90.00
_cell.angle_gamma   90.00
#
_symmetry.space_group_name_H-M   'P 1'
#
loop_
_entity.id
_entity.type
_entity.pdbx_description
1 polymer ?
#
loop_
_entity_poly.entity_id
_entity_poly.type
_entity_poly.pdbx_seq_one_letter_code
_entity_poly.pdbx_strand_id
1 'polypeptide(L)'
;MSHIRKQLRAFAADMLKGSSFCGSKVFASRARPLAREEVAAAFVYTSDEASEDVTTDGVQQRSIRLRIDVVAKGDEVTKADALDDEFAVYAERQFAADPQLGGLANASEYRGATFAMTVDGEKTFHVMSMTYQVTVFTRNSDPETAL
;
A
#
# COMPACT_ATOMS: atom_id res chain seq x y z
N MET A 1 5.62 -3.51 -21.23
CA MET A 1 5.51 -3.90 -19.81
C MET A 1 4.19 -3.32 -19.30
N SER A 2 3.97 -3.18 -17.99
CA SER A 2 2.82 -2.42 -17.49
C SER A 2 3.30 -1.16 -16.84
N HIS A 3 2.49 -0.12 -16.77
CA HIS A 3 2.86 1.14 -16.12
C HIS A 3 3.47 0.92 -14.72
N ILE A 4 4.49 1.70 -14.35
CA ILE A 4 5.19 1.58 -13.05
C ILE A 4 4.25 1.53 -11.83
N ARG A 5 3.16 2.32 -11.84
CA ARG A 5 2.11 2.27 -10.80
C ARG A 5 1.49 0.89 -10.61
N LYS A 6 1.28 0.14 -11.68
CA LYS A 6 0.73 -1.22 -11.62
C LYS A 6 1.78 -2.19 -11.06
N GLN A 7 3.04 -2.02 -11.45
CA GLN A 7 4.15 -2.83 -10.94
C GLN A 7 4.32 -2.61 -9.44
N LEU A 8 4.40 -1.35 -8.98
CA LEU A 8 4.54 -0.99 -7.56
C LEU A 8 3.44 -1.57 -6.68
N ARG A 9 2.16 -1.42 -7.07
CA ARG A 9 1.05 -1.97 -6.27
C ARG A 9 1.02 -3.49 -6.26
N ALA A 10 1.43 -4.15 -7.35
CA ALA A 10 1.51 -5.61 -7.41
C ALA A 10 2.65 -6.11 -6.50
N PHE A 11 3.83 -5.51 -6.62
CA PHE A 11 4.99 -5.83 -5.80
C PHE A 11 4.70 -5.63 -4.31
N ALA A 12 4.19 -4.46 -3.92
CA ALA A 12 3.85 -4.18 -2.54
C ALA A 12 2.75 -5.11 -2.01
N ALA A 13 1.75 -5.46 -2.83
CA ALA A 13 0.75 -6.45 -2.42
C ALA A 13 1.38 -7.83 -2.19
N ASP A 14 2.28 -8.28 -3.06
CA ASP A 14 2.97 -9.57 -2.93
C ASP A 14 3.93 -9.59 -1.74
N MET A 15 4.68 -8.52 -1.50
CA MET A 15 5.56 -8.34 -0.34
C MET A 15 4.79 -8.41 1.00
N LEU A 16 3.58 -7.86 1.02
CA LEU A 16 2.73 -7.85 2.22
C LEU A 16 1.95 -9.16 2.43
N LYS A 17 1.90 -10.04 1.42
CA LYS A 17 1.40 -11.41 1.63
C LYS A 17 2.38 -12.14 2.55
N GLY A 18 1.85 -12.71 3.63
CA GLY A 18 2.66 -13.36 4.66
C GLY A 18 2.52 -12.75 6.06
N SER A 19 1.84 -11.60 6.18
CA SER A 19 1.42 -11.10 7.50
C SER A 19 0.56 -12.15 8.23
N SER A 20 0.75 -12.33 9.53
CA SER A 20 -0.13 -13.18 10.37
C SER A 20 -1.58 -12.71 10.33
N PHE A 21 -1.78 -11.40 10.18
CA PHE A 21 -3.07 -10.74 10.24
C PHE A 21 -3.92 -10.93 8.97
N CYS A 22 -3.36 -10.64 7.79
CA CYS A 22 -4.08 -10.75 6.52
C CYS A 22 -3.75 -12.04 5.74
N GLY A 23 -2.64 -12.72 6.05
CA GLY A 23 -2.17 -13.90 5.34
C GLY A 23 -1.99 -13.61 3.84
N SER A 24 -2.69 -14.37 3.00
CA SER A 24 -2.70 -14.18 1.54
C SER A 24 -3.74 -13.17 1.05
N LYS A 25 -4.57 -12.59 1.93
CA LYS A 25 -5.66 -11.67 1.60
C LYS A 25 -5.17 -10.23 1.44
N VAL A 26 -4.15 -10.07 0.60
CA VAL A 26 -3.61 -8.76 0.21
C VAL A 26 -3.79 -8.59 -1.29
N PHE A 27 -4.48 -7.52 -1.68
CA PHE A 27 -4.93 -7.33 -3.05
C PHE A 27 -4.46 -5.98 -3.61
N ALA A 28 -3.96 -5.99 -4.84
CA ALA A 28 -3.61 -4.78 -5.59
C ALA A 28 -4.87 -4.10 -6.19
N SER A 29 -5.84 -3.73 -5.35
CA SER A 29 -7.11 -3.11 -5.72
C SER A 29 -7.40 -1.90 -4.83
N ARG A 30 -8.24 -0.98 -5.31
CA ARG A 30 -8.72 0.18 -4.52
C ARG A 30 -9.82 -0.21 -3.53
N ALA A 31 -10.70 -1.12 -3.94
CA ALA A 31 -11.79 -1.62 -3.12
C ALA A 31 -12.26 -2.97 -3.66
N ARG A 32 -12.72 -3.84 -2.76
CA ARG A 32 -13.43 -5.07 -3.08
C ARG A 32 -14.38 -5.36 -1.92
N PRO A 33 -15.57 -5.91 -2.16
CA PRO A 33 -16.39 -6.44 -1.08
C PRO A 33 -15.63 -7.52 -0.31
N LEU A 34 -15.53 -7.38 1.02
CA LEU A 34 -15.00 -8.45 1.86
C LEU A 34 -16.04 -9.56 1.93
N ALA A 35 -15.65 -10.78 1.58
CA ALA A 35 -16.53 -11.94 1.71
C ALA A 35 -16.94 -12.14 3.18
N ARG A 36 -18.07 -12.82 3.43
CA ARG A 36 -18.61 -12.98 4.79
C ARG A 36 -17.60 -13.63 5.75
N GLU A 37 -16.80 -14.57 5.26
CA GLU A 37 -15.78 -15.32 6.00
C GLU A 37 -14.42 -14.58 6.09
N GLU A 38 -14.23 -13.51 5.33
CA GLU A 38 -13.04 -12.68 5.41
C GLU A 38 -13.15 -11.73 6.61
N VAL A 39 -12.43 -12.08 7.67
CA VAL A 39 -12.27 -11.28 8.90
C VAL A 39 -11.26 -10.17 8.77
N ALA A 40 -10.26 -10.28 7.88
CA ALA A 40 -9.32 -9.22 7.56
C ALA A 40 -8.85 -9.31 6.10
N ALA A 41 -8.61 -8.16 5.48
CA ALA A 41 -8.01 -8.04 4.15
C ALA A 41 -7.28 -6.70 3.99
N ALA A 42 -6.23 -6.68 3.17
CA ALA A 42 -5.50 -5.46 2.84
C ALA A 42 -5.62 -5.13 1.34
N PHE A 43 -5.71 -3.84 1.05
CA PHE A 43 -5.89 -3.28 -0.28
C PHE A 43 -4.78 -2.30 -0.57
N VAL A 44 -3.95 -2.62 -1.57
CA VAL A 44 -2.82 -1.80 -1.99
C VAL A 44 -3.15 -1.10 -3.28
N TYR A 45 -3.07 0.23 -3.29
CA TYR A 45 -3.35 1.03 -4.46
C TYR A 45 -2.58 2.35 -4.47
N THR A 46 -2.42 2.91 -5.67
CA THR A 46 -1.88 4.26 -5.85
C THR A 46 -3.01 5.27 -5.73
N SER A 47 -2.97 6.13 -4.72
CA SER A 47 -4.00 7.14 -4.46
C SER A 47 -3.80 8.38 -5.32
N ASP A 48 -2.55 8.81 -5.49
CA ASP A 48 -2.17 10.02 -6.20
C ASP A 48 -0.75 9.91 -6.75
N GLU A 49 -0.42 10.77 -7.71
CA GLU A 49 0.90 10.88 -8.32
C GLU A 49 1.15 12.32 -8.72
N ALA A 50 2.29 12.86 -8.30
CA ALA A 50 2.84 14.11 -8.83
C ALA A 50 4.08 13.81 -9.67
N SER A 51 4.27 14.54 -10.77
CA SER A 51 5.43 14.40 -11.63
C SER A 51 6.08 15.75 -11.90
N GLU A 52 7.39 15.81 -11.80
CA GLU A 52 8.20 16.99 -12.10
C GLU A 52 9.29 16.62 -13.12
N ASP A 53 9.48 17.48 -14.13
CA ASP A 53 10.57 17.33 -15.08
C ASP A 53 11.88 17.70 -14.39
N VAL A 54 12.81 16.75 -14.32
CA VAL A 54 14.13 16.93 -13.71
C VAL A 54 15.09 17.52 -14.73
N THR A 55 14.88 17.18 -16.00
CA THR A 55 15.72 17.58 -17.12
C THR A 55 14.86 17.96 -18.31
N THR A 56 15.43 18.77 -19.21
CA THR A 56 14.75 19.16 -20.45
C THR A 56 14.69 18.02 -21.48
N ASP A 57 15.52 16.97 -21.34
CA ASP A 57 15.50 15.78 -22.22
C ASP A 57 14.43 14.74 -21.83
N GLY A 58 13.57 15.06 -20.85
CA GLY A 58 12.37 14.28 -20.57
C GLY A 58 12.51 13.26 -19.43
N VAL A 59 13.52 13.39 -18.56
CA VAL A 59 13.56 12.64 -17.30
C VAL A 59 12.60 13.27 -16.30
N GLN A 60 11.71 12.45 -15.74
CA GLN A 60 10.69 12.87 -14.78
C GLN A 60 10.90 12.17 -13.44
N GLN A 61 10.87 12.96 -12.36
CA GLN A 61 10.72 12.44 -11.01
C GLN A 61 9.22 12.32 -10.72
N ARG A 62 8.77 11.11 -10.39
CA ARG A 62 7.39 10.80 -10.02
C ARG A 62 7.32 10.50 -8.54
N SER A 63 6.54 11.29 -7.82
CA SER A 63 6.20 11.09 -6.41
C SER A 63 4.83 10.42 -6.33
N ILE A 64 4.82 9.10 -6.16
CA ILE A 64 3.62 8.26 -6.16
C ILE A 64 3.20 8.00 -4.70
N ARG A 65 1.96 8.33 -4.35
CA ARG A 65 1.38 7.97 -3.05
C ARG A 65 0.81 6.56 -3.11
N LEU A 66 1.50 5.62 -2.49
CA LEU A 66 1.06 4.24 -2.31
C LEU A 66 0.28 4.15 -0.98
N ARG A 67 -0.97 3.72 -1.06
CA ARG A 67 -1.85 3.56 0.09
C ARG A 67 -2.16 2.09 0.32
N ILE A 68 -2.14 1.71 1.59
CA ILE A 68 -2.44 0.36 2.06
C ILE A 68 -3.59 0.49 3.04
N ASP A 69 -4.79 0.10 2.60
CA ASP A 69 -5.98 0.08 3.44
C ASP A 69 -6.21 -1.34 3.95
N VAL A 70 -6.15 -1.51 5.26
CA VAL A 70 -6.39 -2.78 5.94
C VAL A 70 -7.74 -2.68 6.62
N VAL A 71 -8.62 -3.62 6.30
CA VAL A 71 -9.97 -3.69 6.86
C VAL A 71 -10.07 -4.96 7.69
N ALA A 72 -10.53 -4.81 8.93
CA ALA A 72 -10.81 -5.90 9.86
C ALA A 72 -12.24 -5.85 10.38
N LYS A 73 -12.87 -7.02 10.52
CA LYS A 73 -14.20 -7.21 11.12
C LYS A 73 -14.06 -7.80 12.52
N GLY A 74 -14.76 -7.27 13.51
CA GLY A 74 -14.86 -7.86 14.85
C GLY A 74 -14.95 -6.83 15.97
N ASP A 75 -15.17 -7.31 17.21
CA ASP A 75 -15.42 -6.45 18.37
C ASP A 75 -14.14 -5.81 18.96
N GLU A 76 -14.12 -4.48 18.77
CA GLU A 76 -13.56 -3.32 19.47
C GLU A 76 -12.26 -3.27 20.28
N VAL A 77 -11.51 -4.35 20.55
CA VAL A 77 -10.17 -4.16 21.19
C VAL A 77 -9.09 -4.95 20.46
N THR A 78 -9.22 -6.27 20.41
CA THR A 78 -8.18 -7.15 19.86
C THR A 78 -7.87 -6.89 18.38
N LYS A 79 -8.84 -6.38 17.60
CA LYS A 79 -8.65 -6.16 16.15
C LYS A 79 -8.15 -4.77 15.80
N ALA A 80 -8.46 -3.75 16.60
CA ALA A 80 -7.87 -2.42 16.42
C ALA A 80 -6.38 -2.45 16.80
N ASP A 81 -6.06 -3.02 17.96
CA ASP A 81 -4.68 -3.12 18.43
C ASP A 81 -3.83 -4.00 17.51
N ALA A 82 -4.38 -5.12 17.02
CA ALA A 82 -3.68 -5.98 16.07
C ALA A 82 -3.42 -5.34 14.68
N LEU A 83 -4.16 -4.30 14.28
CA LEU A 83 -3.82 -3.55 13.06
C LEU A 83 -2.46 -2.86 13.22
N ASP A 84 -2.21 -2.27 14.39
CA ASP A 84 -0.97 -1.57 14.68
C ASP A 84 0.15 -2.57 15.05
N ASP A 85 -0.09 -3.40 16.06
CA ASP A 85 0.92 -4.30 16.64
C ASP A 85 1.37 -5.43 15.71
N GLU A 86 0.48 -5.92 14.83
CA GLU A 86 0.82 -6.99 13.88
C GLU A 86 1.04 -6.45 12.46
N PHE A 87 0.04 -5.79 11.87
CA PHE A 87 0.12 -5.44 10.44
C PHE A 87 1.02 -4.24 10.18
N ALA A 88 0.87 -3.14 10.93
CA ALA A 88 1.68 -1.93 10.70
C ALA A 88 3.17 -2.22 10.93
N VAL A 89 3.51 -2.86 12.04
CA VAL A 89 4.88 -3.31 12.34
C VAL A 89 5.44 -4.21 11.24
N TYR A 90 4.66 -5.18 10.75
CA TYR A 90 5.10 -6.05 9.66
C TYR A 90 5.33 -5.26 8.36
N ALA A 91 4.38 -4.42 7.97
CA ALA A 91 4.46 -3.64 6.75
C ALA A 91 5.66 -2.69 6.77
N GLU A 92 5.84 -1.91 7.85
CA GLU A 92 6.98 -1.00 7.99
C GLU A 92 8.32 -1.74 7.93
N ARG A 93 8.43 -2.93 8.55
CA ARG A 93 9.64 -3.76 8.44
C ARG A 93 9.91 -4.23 7.02
N GLN A 94 8.88 -4.62 6.26
CA GLN A 94 9.05 -5.03 4.86
C GLN A 94 9.54 -3.86 3.99
N PHE A 95 8.92 -2.68 4.12
CA PHE A 95 9.35 -1.48 3.39
C PHE A 95 10.73 -0.98 3.82
N ALA A 96 11.09 -1.11 5.11
CA ALA A 96 12.42 -0.75 5.59
C ALA A 96 13.51 -1.73 5.13
N ALA A 97 13.17 -3.02 4.97
CA ALA A 97 14.09 -4.04 4.46
C ALA A 97 14.34 -3.90 2.95
N ASP A 98 13.36 -3.40 2.20
CA ASP A 98 13.48 -3.12 0.77
C ASP A 98 12.90 -1.75 0.38
N PRO A 99 13.63 -0.65 0.64
CA PRO A 99 13.17 0.71 0.31
C PRO A 99 13.07 0.99 -1.19
N GLN A 100 13.62 0.11 -2.03
CA GLN A 100 13.63 0.23 -3.49
C GLN A 100 12.57 -0.64 -4.16
N LEU A 101 11.79 -1.40 -3.38
CA LEU A 101 10.70 -2.25 -3.86
C LEU A 101 11.16 -3.17 -5.01
N GLY A 102 12.25 -3.89 -4.79
CA GLY A 102 12.83 -4.79 -5.78
C GLY A 102 13.48 -4.08 -6.97
N GLY A 103 13.89 -2.82 -6.81
CA GLY A 103 14.46 -1.97 -7.86
C GLY A 103 13.41 -1.28 -8.74
N LEU A 104 12.13 -1.34 -8.38
CA LEU A 104 11.04 -0.64 -9.07
C LEU A 104 10.90 0.82 -8.64
N ALA A 105 11.58 1.22 -7.57
CA ALA A 105 11.59 2.57 -7.04
C ALA A 105 13.00 3.00 -6.61
N ASN A 106 13.24 4.30 -6.59
CA ASN A 106 14.50 4.84 -6.08
C ASN A 106 14.47 4.97 -4.55
N ALA A 107 13.29 5.30 -3.98
CA ALA A 107 13.06 5.31 -2.54
C ALA A 107 11.56 5.16 -2.20
N SER A 108 11.27 4.55 -1.06
CA SER A 108 9.94 4.54 -0.44
C SER A 108 10.02 5.04 1.00
N GLU A 109 9.22 6.04 1.34
CA GLU A 109 9.19 6.67 2.65
C GLU A 109 7.81 6.57 3.29
N TYR A 110 7.77 6.20 4.57
CA TYR A 110 6.53 6.23 5.34
C TYR A 110 6.08 7.67 5.58
N ARG A 111 4.79 7.94 5.35
CA ARG A 111 4.17 9.26 5.54
C ARG A 111 3.14 9.31 6.66
N GLY A 112 2.78 8.16 7.22
CA GLY A 112 1.85 8.05 8.34
C GLY A 112 0.69 7.11 8.06
N ALA A 113 -0.12 6.91 9.09
CA ALA A 113 -1.34 6.11 9.04
C ALA A 113 -2.54 6.89 9.58
N THR A 114 -3.72 6.56 9.07
CA THR A 114 -5.00 7.06 9.59
C THR A 114 -5.88 5.89 9.95
N PHE A 115 -6.60 6.01 11.07
CA PHE A 115 -7.50 4.97 11.57
C PHE A 115 -8.94 5.46 11.48
N ALA A 116 -9.84 4.58 11.05
CA ALA A 116 -11.27 4.83 11.00
C ALA A 116 -12.02 3.61 11.52
N MET A 117 -13.11 3.87 12.24
CA MET A 117 -14.02 2.85 12.72
C MET A 117 -15.40 3.11 12.14
N THR A 118 -16.08 2.06 11.70
CA THR A 118 -17.44 2.16 11.18
C THR A 118 -18.28 1.06 11.79
N VAL A 119 -19.43 1.44 12.36
CA VAL A 119 -20.39 0.52 12.94
C VAL A 119 -21.59 0.44 12.00
N ASP A 120 -21.90 -0.76 11.53
CA ASP A 120 -23.05 -1.07 10.69
C ASP A 120 -23.90 -2.15 11.37
N GLY A 121 -24.92 -1.71 12.12
CA GLY A 121 -25.72 -2.58 12.98
C GLY A 121 -24.87 -3.24 14.05
N GLU A 122 -24.80 -4.57 14.04
CA GLU A 122 -23.99 -5.37 14.96
C GLU A 122 -22.55 -5.61 14.47
N LYS A 123 -22.16 -5.05 13.31
CA LYS A 123 -20.82 -5.25 12.74
C LYS A 123 -19.96 -4.01 12.91
N THR A 124 -18.84 -4.18 13.61
CA THR A 124 -17.78 -3.17 13.67
C THR A 124 -16.70 -3.48 12.64
N PHE A 125 -16.35 -2.45 11.87
CA PHE A 125 -15.24 -2.44 10.93
C PHE A 125 -14.16 -1.49 11.43
N HIS A 126 -12.94 -2.02 11.51
CA HIS A 126 -11.74 -1.23 11.77
C HIS A 126 -10.97 -1.10 10.47
N VAL A 127 -10.61 0.13 10.12
CA VAL A 127 -9.85 0.45 8.92
C VAL A 127 -8.59 1.20 9.31
N MET A 128 -7.44 0.67 8.92
CA MET A 128 -6.16 1.37 8.99
C MET A 128 -5.69 1.68 7.58
N SER A 129 -5.30 2.92 7.33
CA SER A 129 -4.80 3.38 6.05
C SER A 129 -3.38 3.89 6.20
N MET A 130 -2.41 3.11 5.77
CA MET A 130 -1.00 3.51 5.76
C MET A 130 -0.66 4.19 4.43
N THR A 131 0.12 5.26 4.48
CA THR A 131 0.56 5.99 3.29
C THR A 131 2.08 5.96 3.18
N TYR A 132 2.56 5.55 2.02
CA TYR A 132 3.96 5.63 1.61
C TYR A 132 4.10 6.57 0.42
N GLN A 133 5.15 7.38 0.43
CA GLN A 133 5.56 8.13 -0.74
C GLN A 133 6.68 7.36 -1.44
N VAL A 134 6.44 6.96 -2.68
CA VAL A 134 7.40 6.24 -3.51
C VAL A 134 7.92 7.20 -4.58
N THR A 135 9.21 7.43 -4.60
CA THR A 135 9.87 8.26 -5.60
C THR A 135 10.45 7.36 -6.68
N VAL A 136 10.10 7.64 -7.94
CA VAL A 136 10.61 6.91 -9.11
C VAL A 136 11.04 7.89 -10.20
N PHE A 137 12.22 7.69 -10.78
CA PHE A 137 12.61 8.37 -12.01
C PHE A 137 12.18 7.54 -13.22
N THR A 138 11.58 8.19 -14.21
CA THR A 138 11.15 7.57 -15.47
C THR A 138 11.43 8.51 -16.61
N ARG A 139 11.48 8.02 -17.85
CA ARG A 139 11.39 8.92 -19.02
C ARG A 139 9.92 9.23 -19.28
N ASN A 140 9.62 10.45 -19.71
CA ASN A 140 8.28 10.82 -20.16
C ASN A 140 7.75 9.92 -21.30
N SER A 141 8.67 9.40 -22.13
CA SER A 141 8.40 8.47 -23.23
C SER A 141 8.32 7.00 -22.78
N ASP A 142 8.78 6.68 -21.57
CA ASP A 142 8.74 5.33 -20.99
C ASP A 142 8.31 5.36 -19.51
N PRO A 143 7.01 5.49 -19.23
CA PRO A 143 6.46 5.45 -17.86
C PRO A 143 6.37 4.02 -17.29
N GLU A 144 6.89 3.02 -17.99
CA GLU A 144 6.87 1.61 -17.57
C GLU A 144 8.19 1.18 -16.92
N THR A 145 9.29 1.91 -17.17
CA THR A 145 10.63 1.53 -16.72
C THR A 145 11.21 2.58 -15.78
N ALA A 146 11.66 2.14 -14.60
CA ALA A 146 12.40 2.98 -13.65
C ALA A 146 13.84 3.20 -14.13
N LEU A 147 14.39 4.38 -13.82
CA LEU A 147 15.77 4.78 -14.10
C LEU A 147 16.68 4.62 -12.87
#